data_AF-A0YV56-F1
#
_entry.id   AF-A0YV56-F1
#
_cell.length_a   1.000
_cell.length_b   1.000
_cell.length_c   1.000
_cell.angle_alpha   90.00
_cell.angle_beta   90.00
_cell.angle_gamma   90.00
#
_symmetry.space_group_name_H-M   'P 1'
#
loop_
_entity.id
_entity.type
_entity.pdbx_description
1 polymer ?
#
loop_
_entity_poly.entity_id
_entity_poly.type
_entity_poly.pdbx_seq_one_letter_code
_entity_poly.pdbx_strand_id
1 'polypeptide(L)'
;MIENHLERLTEIKGIGKKRIKQISQAWEQQKAIKEVMVFLQGHGVSTVYATKIYKCYGHEAIETVTNNPYKLAEDIYGIGFISADTIARNVGISPWSKFRYKAGILHTLTQATADGHFEFSRL
;
A
#
# COMPACT_ATOMS: atom_id res chain seq x y z
N MET A 1 18.34 14.52 -8.29
CA MET A 1 18.44 15.98 -8.50
C MET A 1 17.64 16.36 -9.75
N ILE A 2 16.31 16.50 -9.65
CA ILE A 2 15.43 16.97 -10.74
C ILE A 2 14.26 17.75 -10.10
N GLU A 3 14.54 18.86 -9.42
CA GLU A 3 13.49 19.63 -8.70
C GLU A 3 13.32 21.08 -9.19
N ASN A 4 13.92 21.50 -10.30
CA ASN A 4 14.04 22.94 -10.62
C ASN A 4 13.48 23.44 -11.98
N HIS A 5 12.39 22.87 -12.52
CA HIS A 5 11.88 23.32 -13.84
C HIS A 5 10.40 23.73 -13.91
N LEU A 6 9.70 23.94 -12.78
CA LEU A 6 8.33 24.48 -12.86
C LEU A 6 8.30 25.96 -13.30
N GLU A 7 9.28 26.77 -12.88
CA GLU A 7 9.31 28.21 -13.18
C GLU A 7 9.65 28.53 -14.66
N ARG A 8 10.26 27.58 -15.39
CA ARG A 8 10.60 27.76 -16.81
C ARG A 8 9.43 27.53 -17.77
N LEU A 9 8.32 26.94 -17.30
CA LEU A 9 7.10 26.77 -18.11
C LEU A 9 6.31 28.08 -18.26
N THR A 10 6.56 29.07 -17.42
CA THR A 10 5.96 30.41 -17.49
C THR A 10 6.49 31.28 -18.65
N GLU A 11 7.60 30.89 -19.29
CA GLU A 11 8.17 31.61 -20.45
C GLU A 11 7.57 31.20 -21.80
N ILE A 12 6.74 30.15 -21.86
CA ILE A 12 6.11 29.71 -23.11
C ILE A 12 4.86 30.57 -23.37
N LYS A 13 5.01 31.60 -24.22
CA LYS A 13 3.90 32.38 -24.80
C LYS A 13 2.78 31.42 -25.27
N GLY A 14 1.65 31.40 -24.56
CA GLY A 14 0.43 30.67 -24.98
C GLY A 14 -0.18 29.74 -23.92
N ILE A 15 0.49 29.46 -22.81
CA ILE A 15 -0.08 28.67 -21.71
C ILE A 15 -0.66 29.61 -20.65
N GLY A 16 -1.97 29.83 -20.67
CA GLY A 16 -2.64 30.67 -19.67
C GLY A 16 -2.44 30.13 -18.25
N LYS A 17 -2.35 31.03 -17.25
CA LYS A 17 -2.12 30.71 -15.82
C LYS A 17 -2.94 29.52 -15.28
N LYS A 18 -4.15 29.33 -15.79
CA LYS A 18 -5.03 28.18 -15.48
C LYS A 18 -4.44 26.83 -15.88
N ARG A 19 -3.84 26.72 -17.08
CA ARG A 19 -3.18 25.50 -17.56
C ARG A 19 -1.90 25.21 -16.77
N ILE A 20 -1.12 26.23 -16.42
CA ILE A 20 0.09 26.06 -15.59
C ILE A 20 -0.27 25.48 -14.22
N LYS A 21 -1.33 26.00 -13.58
CA LYS A 21 -1.83 25.47 -12.31
C LYS A 21 -2.28 24.01 -12.42
N GLN A 22 -3.01 23.67 -13.47
CA GLN A 22 -3.46 22.29 -13.71
C GLN A 22 -2.29 21.32 -13.93
N ILE A 23 -1.29 21.72 -14.73
CA ILE A 23 -0.08 20.93 -14.96
C ILE A 23 0.69 20.74 -13.65
N SER A 24 0.82 21.79 -12.85
CA SER A 24 1.51 21.74 -11.55
C SER A 24 0.82 20.77 -10.59
N GLN A 25 -0.51 20.83 -10.48
CA GLN A 25 -1.30 19.92 -9.65
C GLN A 25 -1.20 18.47 -10.11
N ALA A 26 -1.26 18.23 -11.43
CA ALA A 26 -1.10 16.89 -11.99
C ALA A 26 0.30 16.33 -11.71
N TRP A 27 1.33 17.18 -11.78
CA TRP A 27 2.71 16.80 -11.48
C TRP A 27 2.91 16.42 -10.01
N GLU A 28 2.31 17.19 -9.10
CA GLU A 28 2.36 16.93 -7.67
C GLU A 28 1.66 15.62 -7.29
N GLN A 29 0.49 15.36 -7.86
CA GLN A 29 -0.21 14.08 -7.69
C GLN A 29 0.62 12.91 -8.23
N GLN A 30 1.26 13.07 -9.39
CA GLN A 30 2.11 12.04 -9.97
C GLN A 30 3.36 11.78 -9.13
N LYS A 31 3.93 12.82 -8.51
CA LYS A 31 5.05 12.70 -7.56
C LYS A 31 4.63 11.88 -6.33
N ALA A 32 3.49 12.20 -5.73
CA ALA A 32 2.98 11.49 -4.56
C ALA A 32 2.70 10.00 -4.83
N ILE A 33 2.08 9.68 -5.97
CA ILE A 33 1.89 8.29 -6.41
C ILE A 33 3.23 7.56 -6.49
N LYS A 34 4.23 8.20 -7.10
CA LYS A 34 5.56 7.62 -7.28
C LYS A 34 6.25 7.37 -5.95
N GLU A 35 6.13 8.28 -5.00
CA GLU A 35 6.71 8.13 -3.64
C GLU A 35 6.11 6.92 -2.92
N VAL A 36 4.78 6.76 -2.94
CA VAL A 36 4.13 5.56 -2.37
C VAL A 36 4.61 4.29 -3.06
N MET A 37 4.67 4.28 -4.39
CA MET A 37 5.11 3.10 -5.15
C MET A 37 6.55 2.70 -4.82
N VAL A 38 7.46 3.68 -4.74
CA VAL A 38 8.86 3.45 -4.38
C VAL A 38 8.97 2.93 -2.94
N PHE A 39 8.23 3.52 -2.01
CA PHE A 39 8.21 3.06 -0.62
C PHE A 39 7.78 1.59 -0.50
N LEU A 40 6.64 1.23 -1.10
CA LEU A 40 6.10 -0.13 -1.00
C LEU A 40 7.04 -1.15 -1.65
N GLN A 41 7.53 -0.87 -2.86
CA GLN A 41 8.46 -1.76 -3.55
C GLN A 41 9.81 -1.88 -2.84
N GLY A 42 10.31 -0.77 -2.26
CA GLY A 42 11.51 -0.77 -1.43
C GLY A 42 11.41 -1.67 -0.19
N HIS A 43 10.19 -1.90 0.30
CA HIS A 43 9.90 -2.84 1.38
C HIS A 43 9.39 -4.21 0.87
N GLY A 44 9.75 -4.57 -0.37
CA GLY A 44 9.49 -5.91 -0.93
C GLY A 44 8.04 -6.18 -1.30
N VAL A 45 7.18 -5.16 -1.38
CA VAL A 45 5.81 -5.31 -1.88
C VAL A 45 5.85 -5.42 -3.41
N SER A 46 5.24 -6.48 -3.97
CA SER A 46 5.14 -6.63 -5.42
C SER A 46 4.35 -5.49 -6.07
N THR A 47 4.64 -5.16 -7.32
CA THR A 47 3.95 -4.08 -8.06
C THR A 47 2.42 -4.26 -8.09
N VAL A 48 1.96 -5.52 -8.18
CA VAL A 48 0.53 -5.85 -8.15
C VAL A 48 -0.10 -5.46 -6.82
N TYR A 49 0.54 -5.82 -5.70
CA TYR A 49 0.04 -5.45 -4.38
C TYR A 49 0.21 -3.96 -4.10
N ALA A 50 1.32 -3.34 -4.50
CA ALA A 50 1.53 -1.91 -4.35
C ALA A 50 0.42 -1.09 -5.04
N THR A 51 0.01 -1.52 -6.24
CA THR A 51 -1.12 -0.92 -6.96
C THR A 51 -2.44 -1.09 -6.21
N LYS A 52 -2.71 -2.26 -5.63
CA LYS A 52 -3.92 -2.50 -4.83
C LYS A 52 -3.93 -1.66 -3.55
N ILE A 53 -2.81 -1.59 -2.84
CA ILE A 53 -2.64 -0.80 -1.62
C ILE A 53 -2.86 0.68 -1.92
N TYR A 54 -2.23 1.22 -2.97
CA TYR A 54 -2.42 2.61 -3.37
C TYR A 54 -3.88 2.89 -3.78
N LYS A 55 -4.54 1.99 -4.50
CA LYS A 55 -5.97 2.15 -4.84
C LYS A 55 -6.88 2.17 -3.61
N CYS A 56 -6.50 1.46 -2.54
CA CYS A 56 -7.28 1.37 -1.31
C CYS A 56 -7.08 2.59 -0.40
N TYR A 57 -5.83 3.01 -0.17
CA TYR A 57 -5.51 4.04 0.83
C TYR A 57 -4.95 5.34 0.24
N GLY A 58 -4.62 5.38 -1.05
CA GLY A 58 -4.03 6.55 -1.70
C GLY A 58 -2.75 7.02 -1.00
N HIS A 59 -2.76 8.27 -0.54
CA HIS A 59 -1.63 8.91 0.14
C HIS A 59 -1.39 8.34 1.55
N GLU A 60 -2.42 7.76 2.18
CA GLU A 60 -2.34 7.16 3.52
C GLU A 60 -1.73 5.74 3.50
N ALA A 61 -1.39 5.24 2.32
CA ALA A 61 -0.82 3.90 2.15
C ALA A 61 0.47 3.70 2.96
N ILE A 62 1.38 4.67 2.92
CA ILE A 62 2.66 4.59 3.65
C ILE A 62 2.40 4.52 5.15
N GLU A 63 1.56 5.43 5.66
CA GLU A 63 1.22 5.49 7.08
C GLU A 63 0.54 4.20 7.54
N THR A 64 -0.45 3.73 6.79
CA THR A 64 -1.20 2.51 7.11
C THR A 64 -0.26 1.30 7.19
N VAL A 65 0.61 1.14 6.19
CA VAL A 65 1.55 0.01 6.12
C VAL A 65 2.63 0.09 7.20
N THR A 66 3.06 1.30 7.56
CA THR A 66 4.07 1.51 8.61
C THR A 66 3.49 1.29 10.01
N ASN A 67 2.24 1.68 10.25
CA ASN A 67 1.60 1.58 11.56
C ASN A 67 0.98 0.20 11.83
N ASN A 68 0.20 -0.32 10.88
CA ASN A 68 -0.46 -1.61 11.01
C ASN A 68 -0.63 -2.32 9.65
N PRO A 69 0.42 -3.01 9.15
CA PRO A 69 0.37 -3.72 7.88
C PRO A 69 -0.62 -4.91 7.88
N TYR A 70 -1.11 -5.35 9.04
CA TYR A 70 -2.11 -6.41 9.10
C TYR A 70 -3.49 -5.96 8.63
N LYS A 71 -3.78 -4.64 8.58
CA LYS A 71 -4.98 -4.09 7.93
C LYS A 71 -5.08 -4.47 6.46
N LEU A 72 -3.95 -4.67 5.79
CA LEU A 72 -3.94 -5.09 4.38
C LEU A 72 -4.67 -6.42 4.18
N ALA A 73 -4.63 -7.32 5.16
CA ALA A 73 -5.32 -8.61 5.10
C ALA A 73 -6.84 -8.50 5.31
N GLU A 74 -7.29 -7.42 5.93
CA GLU A 74 -8.72 -7.13 6.17
C GLU A 74 -9.31 -6.37 5.00
N ASP A 75 -8.59 -5.37 4.48
CA ASP A 75 -9.13 -4.39 3.53
C ASP A 75 -8.90 -4.77 2.05
N ILE A 76 -7.93 -5.66 1.74
CA ILE A 76 -7.50 -5.90 0.35
C ILE A 76 -7.61 -7.38 -0.03
N TYR A 77 -8.55 -7.67 -0.94
CA TYR A 77 -8.72 -9.01 -1.49
C TYR A 77 -7.43 -9.55 -2.16
N GLY A 78 -7.05 -10.77 -1.75
CA GLY A 78 -5.86 -11.47 -2.20
C GLY A 78 -4.58 -11.10 -1.46
N ILE A 79 -4.64 -10.24 -0.44
CA ILE A 79 -3.61 -10.13 0.59
C ILE A 79 -4.13 -10.88 1.81
N GLY A 80 -3.52 -12.01 2.14
CA GLY A 80 -3.83 -12.75 3.37
C GLY A 80 -2.86 -12.39 4.50
N PHE A 81 -3.07 -12.97 5.69
CA PHE A 81 -2.20 -12.80 6.84
C PHE A 81 -0.72 -13.05 6.52
N ILE A 82 -0.39 -14.11 5.78
CA ILE A 82 1.00 -14.46 5.43
C ILE A 82 1.67 -13.36 4.59
N SER A 83 0.95 -12.82 3.60
CA SER A 83 1.44 -11.73 2.77
C SER A 83 1.60 -10.46 3.61
N ALA A 84 0.60 -10.12 4.44
CA ALA A 84 0.67 -8.98 5.34
C ALA A 84 1.82 -9.10 6.36
N ASP A 85 2.07 -10.30 6.91
CA ASP A 85 3.16 -10.58 7.85
C ASP A 85 4.54 -10.48 7.20
N THR A 86 4.63 -10.80 5.91
CA THR A 86 5.86 -10.61 5.13
C THR A 86 6.15 -9.12 4.95
N ILE A 87 5.13 -8.34 4.56
CA ILE A 87 5.24 -6.88 4.44
C ILE A 87 5.60 -6.27 5.79
N ALA A 88 4.95 -6.72 6.88
CA ALA A 88 5.21 -6.26 8.24
C ALA A 88 6.67 -6.41 8.65
N ARG A 89 7.26 -7.58 8.37
CA ARG A 89 8.68 -7.83 8.65
C ARG A 89 9.59 -6.92 7.84
N ASN A 90 9.28 -6.71 6.56
CA ASN A 90 10.09 -5.87 5.68
C ASN A 90 10.08 -4.40 6.11
N VAL A 91 8.94 -3.88 6.59
CA VAL A 91 8.82 -2.49 7.11
C VAL A 91 9.30 -2.35 8.56
N GLY A 92 9.85 -3.41 9.16
CA GLY A 92 10.46 -3.36 10.48
C GLY A 92 9.49 -3.49 11.66
N ILE A 93 8.27 -3.99 11.45
CA ILE A 93 7.36 -4.31 12.56
C ILE A 93 7.97 -5.42 13.41
N SER A 94 8.04 -5.16 14.73
CA SER A 94 8.51 -6.15 15.70
C SER A 94 7.67 -7.44 15.60
N PRO A 95 8.34 -8.62 15.61
CA PRO A 95 7.68 -9.92 15.75
C PRO A 95 6.73 -10.03 16.96
N TRP A 96 6.94 -9.18 17.97
CA TRP A 96 6.19 -9.15 19.22
C TRP A 96 5.09 -8.06 19.24
N SER A 97 4.76 -7.50 18.08
CA SER A 97 3.69 -6.50 17.95
C SER A 97 2.33 -7.08 18.32
N LYS A 98 1.55 -6.34 19.12
CA LYS A 98 0.16 -6.69 19.46
C LYS A 98 -0.71 -6.93 18.22
N PHE A 99 -0.44 -6.18 17.14
CA PHE A 99 -1.15 -6.34 15.87
C PHE A 99 -0.89 -7.71 15.23
N ARG A 100 0.36 -8.19 15.29
CA ARG A 100 0.72 -9.51 14.78
C ARG A 100 0.02 -10.63 15.52
N TYR A 101 0.03 -10.58 16.85
CA TYR A 101 -0.63 -11.63 17.64
C TYR A 101 -2.12 -11.70 17.35
N LYS A 102 -2.81 -10.56 17.33
CA LYS A 102 -4.25 -10.51 17.04
C LYS A 102 -4.55 -11.09 15.65
N ALA A 103 -3.82 -10.62 14.64
CA ALA A 103 -4.02 -11.08 13.27
C ALA A 103 -3.63 -12.55 13.08
N GLY A 104 -2.59 -13.02 13.78
CA GLY A 104 -2.14 -14.41 13.74
C GLY A 104 -3.13 -15.37 14.40
N ILE A 105 -3.66 -15.02 15.57
CA ILE A 105 -4.69 -15.82 16.26
C ILE A 105 -5.93 -15.94 15.38
N LEU A 106 -6.39 -14.81 14.82
CA LEU A 106 -7.54 -14.81 13.90
C LEU A 106 -7.27 -15.71 12.69
N HIS A 107 -6.08 -15.58 12.08
CA HIS A 107 -5.69 -16.41 10.95
C HIS A 107 -5.71 -17.91 11.28
N THR A 108 -5.11 -18.32 12.40
CA THR A 108 -5.08 -19.72 12.83
C THR A 108 -6.49 -20.25 13.11
N LEU A 109 -7.35 -19.45 13.74
CA LEU A 109 -8.74 -19.84 14.01
C LEU A 109 -9.52 -20.03 12.71
N THR A 110 -9.40 -19.09 11.76
CA THR A 110 -10.06 -19.19 10.45
C THR A 110 -9.59 -20.41 9.67
N GLN A 111 -8.29 -20.73 9.70
CA GLN A 111 -7.75 -21.94 9.07
C GLN A 111 -8.33 -23.22 9.71
N ALA A 112 -8.36 -23.30 11.04
CA ALA A 112 -8.91 -24.46 11.74
C ALA A 112 -10.40 -24.68 11.43
N THR A 113 -11.18 -23.60 11.29
CA THR A 113 -12.58 -23.72 10.86
C THR A 113 -12.71 -24.19 9.42
N ALA A 114 -11.84 -23.70 8.51
CA ALA A 114 -11.87 -24.11 7.11
C ALA A 114 -11.54 -25.61 6.96
N ASP A 115 -10.51 -26.09 7.67
CA ASP A 115 -10.09 -27.50 7.64
C ASP A 115 -11.18 -28.43 8.22
N GLY A 116 -11.85 -28.03 9.31
CA GLY A 116 -12.97 -28.78 9.88
C GLY A 116 -14.19 -28.88 8.97
N HIS A 117 -14.40 -27.92 8.07
CA HIS A 117 -15.47 -27.97 7.07
C HIS A 117 -15.14 -28.88 5.87
N PHE A 118 -13.85 -29.19 5.60
CA PHE A 118 -13.46 -30.10 4.53
C PHE A 118 -13.67 -31.58 4.88
N GLU A 119 -13.66 -31.97 6.16
CA GLU A 119 -13.89 -33.37 6.56
C GLU A 119 -15.36 -33.81 6.50
N PHE A 120 -16.33 -32.88 6.54
CA PHE A 120 -17.76 -33.23 6.55
C PHE A 120 -18.41 -33.39 5.16
N SER A 121 -17.67 -33.13 4.07
CA SER A 121 -18.21 -33.22 2.70
C SER A 121 -17.83 -34.51 1.96
N ARG A 122 -17.35 -35.54 2.66
CA ARG A 122 -16.86 -36.79 2.04
C ARG A 122 -17.35 -38.09 2.69
N LEU A 123 -18.49 -38.05 3.38
CA LEU A 123 -19.29 -39.23 3.77
C LEU A 123 -20.65 -39.16 3.07
#